data_AF-A0A938YC05-F1
#
_entry.id   AF-A0A938YC05-F1
#
_cell.length_a   1.000
_cell.length_b   1.000
_cell.length_c   1.000
_cell.angle_alpha   90.00
_cell.angle_beta   90.00
_cell.angle_gamma   90.00
#
_symmetry.space_group_name_H-M   'P 1'
#
loop_
_entity.id
_entity.type
_entity.pdbx_description
1 polymer ?
#
loop_
_entity_poly.entity_id
_entity_poly.type
_entity_poly.pdbx_seq_one_letter_code
_entity_poly.pdbx_strand_id
1 'polypeptide(L)'
;MTHGLSRPLAARNDSAGRIRTRRRWSRLLGALLALTVAVGTTVLVAAPAQGAPAPRAATATATAKAKAKAAAVEKTIVSLTFDDGNANQMDAASMLQTYGMRGTFYVNSGYVGSSGYLSLANLQALKAAGHEIGGHTVSHYDLTQLSTDEAKRQVCNDRVNFEQWGLPVASFAYPFASSNTAVENIARDCGYNSARGLGDIRSPASCANCPVAETIPPPYLWFTRAPDQVERNWTVAQLQQQVTQAESKGGWVQLTFHQICTGGLAKCPDPAFGPTKLATFLAWLQKRAATKGTVVKTVGQVIGGATKPAVPGSPTNPGGSATVQNPGLETFNASTGLPDCFMAGGYGSNTSTFATTTDAHGGSTAVKVTVANYVDGDAKLLPNLDLGTCAPAATAGTSYTLGQWYKSSAVTQFALYYRNASGTWVYWTSSPWFAAATAWTQATWTTPPVPTGATGISFGLNIFSNGTLTVDDFAMAPAASAAAAQLNASSAKAATVAPAPSAKAPAPSGPRKLVEDAGEGEQAPVVEQYRKGAAVTESNLVPGPQIVAPGDQFVVAQEPSRG
;
A
#
# COMPACT_ATOMS: atom_id res chain seq x y z
N MET A 1 33.53 53.82 -19.91
CA MET A 1 34.57 54.27 -18.97
C MET A 1 34.86 53.09 -18.04
N THR A 2 35.90 52.29 -18.32
CA THR A 2 37.27 52.43 -17.76
C THR A 2 37.27 52.26 -16.24
N HIS A 3 37.53 51.06 -15.70
CA HIS A 3 38.83 50.39 -15.49
C HIS A 3 39.24 50.47 -14.00
N GLY A 4 39.81 49.39 -13.44
CA GLY A 4 40.15 49.37 -12.01
C GLY A 4 40.61 48.00 -11.48
N LEU A 5 41.65 47.39 -12.07
CA LEU A 5 42.30 46.21 -11.50
C LEU A 5 43.26 46.63 -10.36
N SER A 6 43.30 45.87 -9.26
CA SER A 6 44.47 45.80 -8.39
C SER A 6 44.53 44.51 -7.55
N ARG A 7 45.61 43.77 -7.75
CA ARG A 7 46.18 42.69 -6.93
C ARG A 7 47.70 42.98 -6.94
N PRO A 8 48.46 42.73 -5.86
CA PRO A 8 49.41 41.60 -5.98
C PRO A 8 49.86 40.95 -4.64
N LEU A 9 50.54 39.78 -4.77
CA LEU A 9 51.52 39.13 -3.85
C LEU A 9 51.07 38.80 -2.40
N ALA A 10 51.21 37.61 -1.80
CA ALA A 10 51.95 36.34 -2.01
C ALA A 10 53.25 36.16 -1.19
N ALA A 11 53.26 35.10 -0.37
CA ALA A 11 54.42 34.44 0.21
C ALA A 11 54.13 32.93 0.33
N ARG A 12 55.16 32.08 0.22
CA ARG A 12 55.07 30.62 0.41
C ARG A 12 55.77 30.23 1.72
N ASN A 13 55.47 29.04 2.24
CA ASN A 13 56.56 28.09 2.49
C ASN A 13 56.10 26.63 2.36
N ASP A 14 57.08 25.75 2.14
CA ASP A 14 56.89 24.35 1.74
C ASP A 14 57.28 23.35 2.86
N SER A 15 57.16 22.05 2.53
CA SER A 15 57.78 20.88 3.18
C SER A 15 57.07 20.27 4.41
N ALA A 16 57.31 19.00 4.77
CA ALA A 16 57.39 17.72 4.04
C ALA A 16 57.77 16.63 5.05
N GLY A 17 57.13 15.46 5.06
CA GLY A 17 57.49 14.38 5.99
C GLY A 17 56.82 13.05 5.69
N ARG A 18 57.58 12.08 5.18
CA ARG A 18 57.13 10.69 4.93
C ARG A 18 58.21 9.72 5.42
N ILE A 19 57.90 8.92 6.44
CA ILE A 19 58.80 7.88 6.95
C ILE A 19 58.14 6.49 6.86
N ARG A 20 58.96 5.48 6.52
CA ARG A 20 58.61 4.05 6.49
C ARG A 20 59.33 3.31 7.62
N THR A 21 58.76 2.20 8.07
CA THR A 21 59.53 1.09 8.68
C THR A 21 59.23 -0.24 7.96
N ARG A 22 60.10 -1.25 8.14
CA ARG A 22 60.12 -2.54 7.40
C ARG A 22 60.82 -3.65 8.18
N ARG A 23 60.32 -4.90 8.11
CA ARG A 23 60.97 -6.25 8.02
C ARG A 23 59.94 -7.31 8.50
N ARG A 24 59.70 -8.46 7.84
CA ARG A 24 60.52 -9.68 7.54
C ARG A 24 60.89 -10.45 8.83
N TRP A 25 60.83 -11.80 8.92
CA TRP A 25 60.76 -12.93 7.96
C TRP A 25 59.64 -13.95 8.40
N SER A 26 59.47 -15.25 8.06
CA SER A 26 59.94 -16.27 7.06
C SER A 26 58.86 -17.40 7.05
N ARG A 27 58.39 -18.01 5.94
CA ARG A 27 58.93 -19.08 5.05
C ARG A 27 59.15 -20.50 5.63
N LEU A 28 58.32 -21.46 5.18
CA LEU A 28 58.52 -22.90 4.85
C LEU A 28 57.32 -23.29 3.92
N LEU A 29 57.46 -23.76 2.67
CA LEU A 29 57.74 -25.12 2.13
C LEU A 29 56.64 -26.17 2.42
N GLY A 30 56.18 -27.02 1.48
CA GLY A 30 56.46 -27.19 0.03
C GLY A 30 55.41 -26.55 -0.91
N ALA A 31 55.00 -27.10 -2.07
CA ALA A 31 55.46 -28.28 -2.85
C ALA A 31 55.13 -28.09 -4.37
N LEU A 32 55.02 -29.16 -5.19
CA LEU A 32 54.75 -29.10 -6.66
C LEU A 32 53.69 -30.11 -7.15
N LEU A 33 52.95 -29.74 -8.21
CA LEU A 33 52.96 -30.49 -9.47
C LEU A 33 52.58 -29.58 -10.66
N ALA A 34 53.12 -29.85 -11.85
CA ALA A 34 52.78 -29.18 -13.11
C ALA A 34 52.99 -30.14 -14.28
N LEU A 35 52.25 -29.97 -15.38
CA LEU A 35 52.44 -30.72 -16.62
C LEU A 35 52.18 -29.80 -17.84
N THR A 36 52.88 -30.04 -18.94
CA THR A 36 53.02 -29.09 -20.06
C THR A 36 52.55 -29.63 -21.42
N VAL A 37 52.12 -28.67 -22.24
CA VAL A 37 51.86 -28.66 -23.69
C VAL A 37 52.49 -29.79 -24.53
N ALA A 38 51.70 -30.33 -25.46
CA ALA A 38 52.19 -30.82 -26.75
C ALA A 38 51.24 -30.36 -27.88
N VAL A 39 51.78 -30.02 -29.05
CA VAL A 39 51.06 -29.68 -30.29
C VAL A 39 51.62 -30.54 -31.42
N GLY A 40 50.77 -31.09 -32.29
CA GLY A 40 51.20 -31.91 -33.42
C GLY A 40 50.27 -31.77 -34.62
N THR A 41 50.85 -31.54 -35.80
CA THR A 41 50.16 -31.37 -37.09
C THR A 41 50.53 -32.48 -38.06
N THR A 42 49.56 -32.96 -38.85
CA THR A 42 49.77 -33.83 -40.02
C THR A 42 48.95 -33.35 -41.23
N VAL A 43 49.26 -33.89 -42.42
CA VAL A 43 49.15 -33.19 -43.72
C VAL A 43 48.22 -33.90 -44.72
N LEU A 44 47.82 -33.16 -45.75
CA LEU A 44 46.95 -33.46 -46.90
C LEU A 44 47.00 -34.90 -47.47
N VAL A 45 45.82 -35.34 -47.97
CA VAL A 45 45.66 -35.99 -49.30
C VAL A 45 44.43 -35.34 -49.99
N ALA A 46 44.38 -35.29 -51.32
CA ALA A 46 43.31 -34.63 -52.09
C ALA A 46 43.05 -35.26 -53.48
N ALA A 47 41.96 -34.82 -54.12
CA ALA A 47 41.53 -35.07 -55.51
C ALA A 47 40.90 -36.45 -55.83
N PRO A 48 40.13 -36.61 -56.94
CA PRO A 48 39.65 -35.61 -57.91
C PRO A 48 38.09 -35.54 -58.02
N ALA A 49 37.56 -34.68 -58.90
CA ALA A 49 36.12 -34.45 -59.12
C ALA A 49 35.60 -35.03 -60.45
N GLN A 50 34.28 -35.15 -60.61
CA GLN A 50 33.60 -35.30 -61.91
C GLN A 50 32.07 -35.12 -61.85
N GLY A 51 31.47 -34.65 -62.96
CA GLY A 51 30.09 -34.97 -63.35
C GLY A 51 28.94 -34.10 -62.80
N ALA A 52 28.34 -33.28 -63.68
CA ALA A 52 26.93 -32.88 -63.57
C ALA A 52 26.06 -33.85 -64.40
N PRO A 53 24.74 -33.95 -64.12
CA PRO A 53 23.83 -33.17 -64.96
C PRO A 53 22.65 -32.54 -64.19
N ALA A 54 21.96 -31.58 -64.83
CA ALA A 54 20.71 -31.02 -64.34
C ALA A 54 19.50 -31.85 -64.80
N PRO A 55 18.36 -31.75 -64.08
CA PRO A 55 17.08 -31.64 -64.77
C PRO A 55 16.22 -30.46 -64.31
N ARG A 56 15.89 -29.60 -65.29
CA ARG A 56 14.58 -29.04 -65.64
C ARG A 56 13.55 -28.68 -64.52
N ALA A 57 13.02 -27.47 -64.60
CA ALA A 57 12.15 -26.85 -63.58
C ALA A 57 10.72 -27.42 -63.45
N ALA A 58 10.33 -27.67 -62.20
CA ALA A 58 8.98 -27.61 -61.61
C ALA A 58 9.18 -27.55 -60.07
N THR A 59 8.43 -26.82 -59.23
CA THR A 59 7.21 -26.01 -59.41
C THR A 59 7.31 -24.73 -58.55
N ALA A 60 6.80 -23.59 -59.02
CA ALA A 60 6.86 -22.32 -58.31
C ALA A 60 5.48 -21.84 -57.79
N THR A 61 4.90 -22.52 -56.79
CA THR A 61 3.66 -22.07 -56.09
C THR A 61 3.50 -22.72 -54.70
N ALA A 62 4.28 -22.28 -53.70
CA ALA A 62 4.09 -22.76 -52.30
C ALA A 62 4.39 -21.72 -51.19
N THR A 63 5.44 -20.90 -51.34
CA THR A 63 6.01 -20.11 -50.22
C THR A 63 5.53 -18.65 -50.11
N ALA A 64 4.77 -18.15 -51.09
CA ALA A 64 4.37 -16.73 -51.15
C ALA A 64 3.22 -16.32 -50.19
N LYS A 65 2.60 -17.26 -49.45
CA LYS A 65 1.47 -16.97 -48.55
C LYS A 65 1.86 -16.66 -47.10
N ALA A 66 3.17 -16.63 -46.79
CA ALA A 66 3.72 -16.25 -45.48
C ALA A 66 4.21 -14.79 -45.41
N LYS A 67 3.82 -13.93 -46.36
CA LYS A 67 4.17 -12.50 -46.33
C LYS A 67 3.31 -11.79 -45.28
N ALA A 68 3.92 -11.51 -44.13
CA ALA A 68 3.46 -10.67 -43.02
C ALA A 68 1.96 -10.36 -42.97
N LYS A 69 1.24 -11.01 -42.03
CA LYS A 69 0.04 -10.39 -41.45
C LYS A 69 0.51 -9.09 -40.80
N ALA A 70 0.29 -7.97 -41.48
CA ALA A 70 0.72 -6.66 -41.00
C ALA A 70 0.24 -6.49 -39.57
N ALA A 71 1.14 -6.16 -38.65
CA ALA A 71 0.78 -5.91 -37.27
C ALA A 71 -0.22 -4.75 -37.27
N ALA A 72 -1.48 -5.06 -36.95
CA ALA A 72 -2.51 -4.04 -36.89
C ALA A 72 -2.07 -3.03 -35.84
N VAL A 73 -1.85 -1.78 -36.26
CA VAL A 73 -1.44 -0.70 -35.35
C VAL A 73 -2.44 -0.68 -34.22
N GLU A 74 -1.95 -0.92 -33.00
CA GLU A 74 -2.77 -1.08 -31.79
C GLU A 74 -3.43 0.26 -31.46
N LYS A 75 -4.57 0.53 -32.11
CA LYS A 75 -5.24 1.82 -31.99
C LYS A 75 -5.71 2.05 -30.56
N THR A 76 -6.14 0.99 -29.88
CA THR A 76 -6.66 1.05 -28.52
C THR A 76 -6.06 -0.05 -27.67
N ILE A 77 -5.62 0.29 -26.45
CA ILE A 77 -5.11 -0.67 -25.48
C ILE A 77 -5.99 -0.63 -24.24
N VAL A 78 -6.33 -1.80 -23.71
CA VAL A 78 -7.04 -1.96 -22.44
C VAL A 78 -6.12 -2.63 -21.44
N SER A 79 -5.92 -2.00 -20.28
CA SER A 79 -5.29 -2.66 -19.13
C SER A 79 -6.37 -3.03 -18.12
N LEU A 80 -6.31 -4.27 -17.65
CA LEU A 80 -7.21 -4.78 -16.62
C LEU A 80 -6.41 -4.85 -15.33
N THR A 81 -6.75 -4.00 -14.37
CA THR A 81 -5.99 -3.81 -13.13
C THR A 81 -6.81 -4.25 -11.93
N PHE A 82 -6.16 -4.90 -10.97
CA PHE A 82 -6.77 -5.50 -9.78
C PHE A 82 -6.03 -4.99 -8.55
N ASP A 83 -6.71 -4.28 -7.66
CA ASP A 83 -6.09 -3.48 -6.60
C ASP A 83 -6.32 -4.12 -5.19
N ASP A 84 -5.70 -3.60 -4.14
CA ASP A 84 -5.55 -4.18 -2.77
C ASP A 84 -4.87 -5.57 -2.65
N GLY A 85 -4.85 -6.39 -3.70
CA GLY A 85 -4.31 -7.76 -3.65
C GLY A 85 -5.20 -8.77 -2.91
N ASN A 86 -6.52 -8.68 -3.10
CA ASN A 86 -7.50 -9.59 -2.49
C ASN A 86 -7.37 -11.04 -3.00
N ALA A 87 -7.55 -12.04 -2.12
CA ALA A 87 -7.37 -13.46 -2.46
C ALA A 87 -8.26 -13.95 -3.61
N ASN A 88 -9.49 -13.45 -3.71
CA ASN A 88 -10.45 -13.81 -4.76
C ASN A 88 -10.02 -13.37 -6.17
N GLN A 89 -9.01 -12.51 -6.31
CA GLN A 89 -8.46 -12.11 -7.60
C GLN A 89 -7.78 -13.26 -8.35
N MET A 90 -7.50 -14.39 -7.69
CA MET A 90 -7.10 -15.63 -8.38
C MET A 90 -8.19 -16.16 -9.33
N ASP A 91 -9.48 -15.94 -9.02
CA ASP A 91 -10.57 -16.25 -9.95
C ASP A 91 -10.47 -15.40 -11.22
N ALA A 92 -10.13 -14.11 -11.05
CA ALA A 92 -9.90 -13.19 -12.16
C ALA A 92 -8.70 -13.59 -13.02
N ALA A 93 -7.59 -13.99 -12.40
CA ALA A 93 -6.40 -14.50 -13.09
C ALA A 93 -6.72 -15.76 -13.93
N SER A 94 -7.49 -16.70 -13.38
CA SER A 94 -7.96 -17.89 -14.09
C SER A 94 -8.85 -17.55 -15.29
N MET A 95 -9.76 -16.58 -15.13
CA MET A 95 -10.60 -16.09 -16.23
C MET A 95 -9.77 -15.38 -17.31
N LEU A 96 -8.82 -14.52 -16.93
CA LEU A 96 -7.90 -13.86 -17.87
C LEU A 96 -7.12 -14.87 -18.70
N GLN A 97 -6.52 -15.87 -18.05
CA GLN A 97 -5.80 -16.95 -18.72
C GLN A 97 -6.69 -17.74 -19.68
N THR A 98 -7.96 -18.01 -19.32
CA THR A 98 -8.95 -18.67 -20.19
C THR A 98 -9.20 -17.90 -21.49
N TYR A 99 -9.17 -16.56 -21.45
CA TYR A 99 -9.30 -15.71 -22.64
C TYR A 99 -7.96 -15.33 -23.30
N GLY A 100 -6.82 -15.83 -22.80
CA GLY A 100 -5.47 -15.53 -23.30
C GLY A 100 -4.95 -14.14 -22.91
N MET A 101 -5.57 -13.49 -21.92
CA MET A 101 -5.31 -12.13 -21.48
C MET A 101 -4.43 -12.10 -20.23
N ARG A 102 -3.80 -10.95 -19.95
CA ARG A 102 -3.02 -10.73 -18.73
C ARG A 102 -3.40 -9.39 -18.09
N GLY A 103 -3.57 -9.41 -16.77
CA GLY A 103 -3.84 -8.24 -15.95
C GLY A 103 -2.61 -7.72 -15.20
N THR A 104 -2.80 -6.62 -14.49
CA THR A 104 -1.84 -6.05 -13.52
C THR A 104 -2.47 -6.12 -12.14
N PHE A 105 -1.76 -6.67 -11.16
CA PHE A 105 -2.26 -6.82 -9.79
C PHE A 105 -1.47 -5.85 -8.91
N TYR A 106 -2.11 -4.77 -8.47
CA TYR A 106 -1.56 -3.80 -7.53
C TYR A 106 -1.78 -4.34 -6.12
N VAL A 107 -0.70 -4.70 -5.44
CA VAL A 107 -0.74 -5.45 -4.19
C VAL A 107 -0.11 -4.63 -3.08
N ASN A 108 -0.74 -4.60 -1.91
CA ASN A 108 -0.14 -4.09 -0.69
C ASN A 108 0.79 -5.15 -0.11
N SER A 109 2.10 -4.95 -0.13
CA SER A 109 3.05 -5.94 0.39
C SER A 109 2.86 -6.26 1.88
N GLY A 110 2.30 -5.36 2.69
CA GLY A 110 1.99 -5.66 4.09
C GLY A 110 0.98 -6.80 4.20
N TYR A 111 -0.12 -6.76 3.46
CA TYR A 111 -1.20 -7.74 3.57
C TYR A 111 -0.90 -9.11 2.93
N VAL A 112 0.28 -9.31 2.32
CA VAL A 112 0.63 -10.56 1.63
C VAL A 112 0.72 -11.73 2.60
N GLY A 113 -0.18 -12.70 2.42
CA GLY A 113 -0.29 -13.88 3.27
C GLY A 113 -1.29 -13.78 4.43
N SER A 114 -1.90 -12.62 4.67
CA SER A 114 -2.98 -12.46 5.65
C SER A 114 -4.31 -13.06 5.18
N SER A 115 -5.20 -13.36 6.12
CA SER A 115 -6.55 -13.85 5.86
C SER A 115 -7.30 -12.92 4.89
N GLY A 116 -7.81 -13.49 3.79
CA GLY A 116 -8.52 -12.74 2.74
C GLY A 116 -7.64 -12.15 1.64
N TYR A 117 -6.32 -12.15 1.76
CA TYR A 117 -5.37 -11.54 0.80
C TYR A 117 -4.54 -12.58 0.03
N LEU A 118 -3.89 -12.15 -1.05
CA LEU A 118 -3.00 -13.00 -1.86
C LEU A 118 -1.77 -13.45 -1.03
N SER A 119 -1.51 -14.76 -1.00
CA SER A 119 -0.26 -15.29 -0.45
C SER A 119 0.93 -15.05 -1.39
N LEU A 120 2.16 -15.11 -0.87
CA LEU A 120 3.37 -15.05 -1.71
C LEU A 120 3.39 -16.14 -2.80
N ALA A 121 2.85 -17.33 -2.53
CA ALA A 121 2.70 -18.38 -3.53
C ALA A 121 1.70 -18.01 -4.63
N ASN A 122 0.62 -17.28 -4.29
CA ASN A 122 -0.30 -16.72 -5.27
C ASN A 122 0.42 -15.71 -6.17
N LEU A 123 1.21 -14.80 -5.59
CA LEU A 123 1.98 -13.80 -6.34
C LEU A 123 2.99 -14.46 -7.32
N GLN A 124 3.70 -15.49 -6.87
CA GLN A 124 4.60 -16.28 -7.72
C GLN A 124 3.83 -16.96 -8.86
N ALA A 125 2.63 -17.51 -8.60
CA ALA A 125 1.78 -18.09 -9.64
C ALA A 125 1.25 -17.04 -10.65
N LEU A 126 0.82 -15.86 -10.19
CA LEU A 126 0.43 -14.74 -11.05
C LEU A 126 1.59 -14.34 -11.98
N LYS A 127 2.80 -14.18 -11.41
CA LYS A 127 4.02 -13.85 -12.18
C LYS A 127 4.36 -14.92 -13.20
N ALA A 128 4.24 -16.20 -12.84
CA ALA A 128 4.48 -17.34 -13.73
C ALA A 128 3.45 -17.44 -14.89
N ALA A 129 2.20 -17.02 -14.67
CA ALA A 129 1.18 -16.89 -15.73
C ALA A 129 1.43 -15.71 -16.70
N GLY A 130 2.44 -14.88 -16.40
CA GLY A 130 2.78 -13.68 -17.17
C GLY A 130 1.96 -12.46 -16.79
N HIS A 131 1.28 -12.46 -15.65
CA HIS A 131 0.67 -11.25 -15.11
C HIS A 131 1.72 -10.31 -14.53
N GLU A 132 1.38 -9.03 -14.46
CA GLU A 132 2.20 -8.02 -13.82
C GLU A 132 1.80 -7.85 -12.36
N ILE A 133 2.79 -7.59 -11.50
CA ILE A 133 2.58 -7.17 -10.12
C ILE A 133 3.03 -5.71 -10.04
N GLY A 134 2.16 -4.86 -9.53
CA GLY A 134 2.42 -3.46 -9.22
C GLY A 134 2.42 -3.24 -7.71
N GLY A 135 3.08 -2.17 -7.26
CA GLY A 135 3.04 -1.76 -5.84
C GLY A 135 1.80 -0.94 -5.53
N HIS A 136 1.36 -0.97 -4.27
CA HIS A 136 0.17 -0.25 -3.84
C HIS A 136 0.31 0.37 -2.44
N THR A 137 1.54 0.51 -1.94
CA THR A 137 1.95 0.81 -0.55
C THR A 137 1.93 -0.39 0.38
N VAL A 138 2.76 -0.36 1.43
CA VAL A 138 2.79 -1.44 2.43
C VAL A 138 1.42 -1.64 3.09
N SER A 139 0.66 -0.58 3.40
CA SER A 139 -0.52 -0.69 4.28
C SER A 139 -1.75 0.13 3.84
N HIS A 140 -1.90 0.41 2.54
CA HIS A 140 -3.07 1.08 1.94
C HIS A 140 -3.49 2.39 2.65
N TYR A 141 -2.51 3.26 2.96
CA TYR A 141 -2.79 4.60 3.49
C TYR A 141 -2.95 5.62 2.37
N ASP A 142 -3.79 6.64 2.60
CA ASP A 142 -3.75 7.87 1.82
C ASP A 142 -2.42 8.59 2.05
N LEU A 143 -1.53 8.50 1.04
CA LEU A 143 -0.20 9.08 1.07
C LEU A 143 -0.19 10.62 1.17
N THR A 144 -1.30 11.28 0.86
CA THR A 144 -1.41 12.74 0.95
C THR A 144 -1.67 13.24 2.38
N GLN A 145 -2.11 12.35 3.28
CA GLN A 145 -2.41 12.65 4.69
C GLN A 145 -1.26 12.25 5.64
N LEU A 146 -0.18 11.69 5.10
CA LEU A 146 0.99 11.22 5.84
C LEU A 146 2.15 12.23 5.80
N SER A 147 3.05 12.14 6.79
CA SER A 147 4.34 12.82 6.72
C SER A 147 5.17 12.31 5.53
N THR A 148 6.06 13.13 4.99
CA THR A 148 6.86 12.77 3.80
C THR A 148 7.70 11.51 4.01
N ASP A 149 8.23 11.29 5.22
CA ASP A 149 9.00 10.09 5.54
C ASP A 149 8.13 8.82 5.67
N GLU A 150 6.93 8.91 6.25
CA GLU A 150 6.01 7.77 6.30
C GLU A 150 5.45 7.47 4.91
N ALA A 151 5.03 8.48 4.13
CA ALA A 151 4.64 8.31 2.73
C ALA A 151 5.78 7.67 1.90
N LYS A 152 7.03 8.09 2.12
CA LYS A 152 8.20 7.48 1.47
C LYS A 152 8.42 6.04 1.91
N ARG A 153 8.29 5.71 3.21
CA ARG A 153 8.33 4.33 3.70
C ARG A 153 7.26 3.48 3.03
N GLN A 154 6.02 3.94 3.04
CA GLN A 154 4.86 3.25 2.48
C GLN A 154 5.09 2.87 1.02
N VAL A 155 5.71 3.73 0.21
CA VAL A 155 5.96 3.48 -1.22
C VAL A 155 7.29 2.73 -1.47
N CYS A 156 8.38 3.10 -0.80
CA CYS A 156 9.70 2.49 -1.04
C CYS A 156 9.80 1.09 -0.43
N ASN A 157 9.38 0.88 0.82
CA ASN A 157 9.49 -0.44 1.46
C ASN A 157 8.55 -1.46 0.82
N ASP A 158 7.44 -1.00 0.22
CA ASP A 158 6.54 -1.86 -0.56
C ASP A 158 7.28 -2.56 -1.70
N ARG A 159 8.02 -1.78 -2.49
CA ARG A 159 8.91 -2.29 -3.53
C ARG A 159 10.04 -3.17 -2.98
N VAL A 160 10.65 -2.80 -1.86
CA VAL A 160 11.73 -3.59 -1.24
C VAL A 160 11.24 -4.99 -0.85
N ASN A 161 10.04 -5.11 -0.28
CA ASN A 161 9.42 -6.39 0.05
C ASN A 161 9.28 -7.27 -1.21
N PHE A 162 8.73 -6.72 -2.30
CA PHE A 162 8.60 -7.45 -3.57
C PHE A 162 9.96 -7.85 -4.17
N GLU A 163 10.98 -6.99 -4.12
CA GLU A 163 12.33 -7.33 -4.63
C GLU A 163 13.00 -8.44 -3.80
N GLN A 164 12.85 -8.42 -2.47
CA GLN A 164 13.31 -9.49 -1.57
C GLN A 164 12.60 -10.84 -1.86
N TRP A 165 11.35 -10.80 -2.33
CA TRP A 165 10.61 -11.99 -2.77
C TRP A 165 10.91 -12.44 -4.21
N GLY A 166 11.83 -11.77 -4.91
CA GLY A 166 12.17 -12.06 -6.31
C GLY A 166 11.11 -11.60 -7.31
N LEU A 167 10.22 -10.69 -6.92
CA LEU A 167 9.12 -10.16 -7.73
C LEU A 167 9.46 -8.74 -8.23
N PRO A 168 10.03 -8.57 -9.44
CA PRO A 168 10.38 -7.24 -9.95
C PRO A 168 9.12 -6.44 -10.29
N VAL A 169 8.87 -5.40 -9.48
CA VAL A 169 7.72 -4.47 -9.57
C VAL A 169 8.16 -3.15 -10.20
N ALA A 170 7.40 -2.67 -11.21
CA ALA A 170 7.73 -1.46 -11.97
C ALA A 170 6.64 -0.39 -12.00
N SER A 171 5.37 -0.77 -11.88
CA SER A 171 4.19 0.11 -11.85
C SER A 171 3.65 0.29 -10.43
N PHE A 172 2.92 1.37 -10.20
CA PHE A 172 2.29 1.71 -8.92
C PHE A 172 0.82 2.15 -9.12
N ALA A 173 0.00 2.03 -8.09
CA ALA A 173 -1.31 2.69 -8.00
C ALA A 173 -1.44 3.41 -6.67
N TYR A 174 -1.99 4.63 -6.67
CA TYR A 174 -2.24 5.38 -5.44
C TYR A 174 -3.46 4.80 -4.70
N PRO A 175 -3.35 4.41 -3.41
CA PRO A 175 -4.51 4.14 -2.56
C PRO A 175 -5.53 5.28 -2.61
N PHE A 176 -6.81 4.95 -2.71
CA PHE A 176 -7.92 5.91 -2.86
C PHE A 176 -7.81 6.87 -4.08
N ALA A 177 -6.86 6.63 -5.00
CA ALA A 177 -6.37 7.56 -6.01
C ALA A 177 -5.83 8.91 -5.49
N SER A 178 -5.70 9.09 -4.17
CA SER A 178 -5.19 10.33 -3.56
C SER A 178 -3.74 10.59 -3.97
N SER A 179 -3.49 11.74 -4.60
CA SER A 179 -2.18 12.10 -5.11
C SER A 179 -1.91 13.60 -5.04
N ASN A 180 -0.64 13.95 -4.84
CA ASN A 180 -0.13 15.31 -4.91
C ASN A 180 1.34 15.28 -5.35
N THR A 181 1.93 16.42 -5.71
CA THR A 181 3.28 16.45 -6.29
C THR A 181 4.37 15.91 -5.36
N ALA A 182 4.21 15.94 -4.02
CA ALA A 182 5.16 15.29 -3.12
C ALA A 182 5.05 13.75 -3.20
N VAL A 183 3.83 13.23 -3.24
CA VAL A 183 3.52 11.79 -3.41
C VAL A 183 3.93 11.27 -4.80
N GLU A 184 3.71 12.07 -5.85
CA GLU A 184 4.16 11.79 -7.22
C GLU A 184 5.70 11.71 -7.31
N ASN A 185 6.40 12.65 -6.66
CA ASN A 185 7.86 12.63 -6.52
C ASN A 185 8.33 11.37 -5.77
N ILE A 186 7.67 11.00 -4.67
CA ILE A 186 7.99 9.77 -3.90
C ILE A 186 7.85 8.53 -4.79
N ALA A 187 6.78 8.40 -5.59
CA ALA A 187 6.61 7.26 -6.50
C ALA A 187 7.74 7.18 -7.54
N ARG A 188 8.17 8.31 -8.11
CA ARG A 188 9.35 8.37 -9.00
C ARG A 188 10.63 7.95 -8.28
N ASP A 189 10.88 8.51 -7.10
CA ASP A 189 12.17 8.44 -6.41
C ASP A 189 12.35 7.11 -5.65
N CYS A 190 11.26 6.44 -5.30
CA CYS A 190 11.23 5.01 -4.94
C CYS A 190 11.39 4.07 -6.15
N GLY A 191 11.62 4.61 -7.36
CA GLY A 191 12.07 3.87 -8.53
C GLY A 191 10.98 3.38 -9.49
N TYR A 192 9.70 3.72 -9.29
CA TYR A 192 8.62 3.27 -10.18
C TYR A 192 8.67 3.95 -11.55
N ASN A 193 8.24 3.24 -12.59
CA ASN A 193 8.21 3.70 -13.99
C ASN A 193 6.90 4.41 -14.31
N SER A 194 5.82 4.10 -13.59
CA SER A 194 4.55 4.82 -13.63
C SER A 194 3.78 4.69 -12.32
N ALA A 195 2.81 5.57 -12.11
CA ALA A 195 1.83 5.48 -11.02
C ALA A 195 0.43 5.89 -11.52
N ARG A 196 -0.61 5.11 -11.16
CA ARG A 196 -1.99 5.26 -11.66
C ARG A 196 -2.89 6.05 -10.69
N GLY A 197 -3.64 7.02 -11.22
CA GLY A 197 -4.79 7.66 -10.56
C GLY A 197 -6.13 6.97 -10.89
N LEU A 198 -7.25 7.66 -10.69
CA LEU A 198 -8.62 7.30 -11.10
C LEU A 198 -9.45 8.59 -11.33
N GLY A 199 -10.54 8.51 -12.11
CA GLY A 199 -11.52 9.60 -12.31
C GLY A 199 -11.24 10.57 -13.47
N ASP A 200 -9.99 10.66 -13.95
CA ASP A 200 -9.57 11.58 -15.02
C ASP A 200 -9.91 11.14 -16.46
N ILE A 201 -10.50 9.96 -16.63
CA ILE A 201 -11.11 9.50 -17.88
C ILE A 201 -12.62 9.35 -17.66
N ARG A 202 -13.43 9.78 -18.63
CA ARG A 202 -14.90 9.78 -18.55
C ARG A 202 -15.43 8.38 -18.24
N SER A 203 -16.00 8.21 -17.04
CA SER A 203 -16.66 6.97 -16.61
C SER A 203 -18.20 7.08 -16.71
N PRO A 204 -18.96 6.05 -16.30
CA PRO A 204 -20.39 6.15 -16.06
C PRO A 204 -20.77 6.89 -14.75
N ALA A 205 -19.83 7.04 -13.83
CA ALA A 205 -20.02 7.63 -12.50
C ALA A 205 -19.59 9.10 -12.42
N SER A 206 -18.51 9.48 -13.11
CA SER A 206 -17.92 10.81 -13.01
C SER A 206 -17.33 11.36 -14.32
N CYS A 207 -16.88 12.61 -14.25
CA CYS A 207 -16.20 13.38 -15.29
C CYS A 207 -16.74 13.23 -16.74
N ALA A 208 -18.00 13.61 -16.96
CA ALA A 208 -18.63 13.65 -18.29
C ALA A 208 -17.82 14.44 -19.35
N ASN A 209 -16.99 15.40 -18.95
CA ASN A 209 -16.15 16.23 -19.83
C ASN A 209 -14.69 15.77 -19.94
N CYS A 210 -14.28 14.70 -19.26
CA CYS A 210 -12.91 14.16 -19.36
C CYS A 210 -12.64 13.53 -20.75
N PRO A 211 -11.35 13.31 -21.11
CA PRO A 211 -10.98 12.43 -22.19
C PRO A 211 -11.62 11.04 -22.06
N VAL A 212 -11.71 10.30 -23.18
CA VAL A 212 -12.28 8.94 -23.24
C VAL A 212 -11.21 7.84 -23.22
N ALA A 213 -9.93 8.24 -23.19
CA ALA A 213 -8.76 7.39 -23.10
C ALA A 213 -7.55 8.25 -22.67
N GLU A 214 -6.58 7.64 -22.01
CA GLU A 214 -5.23 8.20 -21.82
C GLU A 214 -4.43 8.09 -23.12
N THR A 215 -3.45 8.96 -23.33
CA THR A 215 -2.56 8.89 -24.50
C THR A 215 -1.51 7.80 -24.37
N ILE A 216 -0.93 7.38 -25.49
CA ILE A 216 0.19 6.43 -25.52
C ILE A 216 1.34 7.12 -26.28
N PRO A 217 2.45 7.50 -25.62
CA PRO A 217 2.66 7.46 -24.16
C PRO A 217 1.73 8.43 -23.39
N PRO A 218 1.53 8.23 -22.07
CA PRO A 218 0.88 9.22 -21.21
C PRO A 218 1.69 10.53 -21.16
N PRO A 219 1.05 11.69 -20.89
CA PRO A 219 1.75 12.97 -20.81
C PRO A 219 2.64 13.08 -19.55
N TYR A 220 2.29 12.34 -18.49
CA TYR A 220 3.03 12.26 -17.25
C TYR A 220 2.94 10.84 -16.70
N LEU A 221 4.07 10.25 -16.31
CA LEU A 221 4.13 8.84 -15.97
C LEU A 221 3.71 8.55 -14.53
N TRP A 222 3.96 9.48 -13.60
CA TRP A 222 3.67 9.30 -12.17
C TRP A 222 2.27 9.77 -11.77
N PHE A 223 1.40 10.05 -12.74
CA PHE A 223 -0.04 10.14 -12.58
C PHE A 223 -0.71 9.81 -13.93
N THR A 224 -0.83 8.52 -14.25
CA THR A 224 -1.52 8.05 -15.47
C THR A 224 -3.02 8.04 -15.25
N ARG A 225 -3.78 8.59 -16.20
CA ARG A 225 -5.22 8.75 -16.07
C ARG A 225 -5.97 7.44 -16.32
N ALA A 226 -7.02 7.24 -15.54
CA ALA A 226 -7.91 6.09 -15.62
C ALA A 226 -9.36 6.55 -15.36
N PRO A 227 -10.39 5.77 -15.73
CA PRO A 227 -11.75 6.01 -15.28
C PRO A 227 -11.85 5.82 -13.76
N ASP A 228 -13.03 6.09 -13.20
CA ASP A 228 -13.37 5.59 -11.86
C ASP A 228 -13.32 4.04 -11.82
N GLN A 229 -13.18 3.51 -10.61
CA GLN A 229 -13.20 2.06 -10.35
C GLN A 229 -14.53 1.40 -10.75
N VAL A 230 -14.47 0.10 -11.06
CA VAL A 230 -15.63 -0.68 -11.51
C VAL A 230 -16.48 -1.11 -10.31
N GLU A 231 -17.61 -0.42 -10.12
CA GLU A 231 -18.54 -0.67 -9.03
C GLU A 231 -19.50 -1.86 -9.26
N ARG A 232 -20.08 -2.37 -8.17
CA ARG A 232 -21.06 -3.47 -8.15
C ARG A 232 -22.24 -3.28 -9.08
N ASN A 233 -22.73 -2.05 -9.18
CA ASN A 233 -23.86 -1.68 -10.03
C ASN A 233 -23.47 -1.54 -11.53
N TRP A 234 -22.18 -1.47 -11.90
CA TRP A 234 -21.79 -1.36 -13.30
C TRP A 234 -22.23 -2.59 -14.11
N THR A 235 -22.63 -2.33 -15.35
CA THR A 235 -23.05 -3.34 -16.32
C THR A 235 -21.91 -3.70 -17.27
N VAL A 236 -22.03 -4.86 -17.91
CA VAL A 236 -21.14 -5.23 -19.02
C VAL A 236 -21.21 -4.18 -20.14
N ALA A 237 -22.39 -3.60 -20.39
CA ALA A 237 -22.57 -2.54 -21.39
C ALA A 237 -21.75 -1.27 -21.06
N GLN A 238 -21.66 -0.86 -19.79
CA GLN A 238 -20.83 0.27 -19.36
C GLN A 238 -19.33 -0.01 -19.55
N LEU A 239 -18.83 -1.21 -19.21
CA LEU A 239 -17.45 -1.61 -19.50
C LEU A 239 -17.15 -1.62 -21.01
N GLN A 240 -18.09 -2.11 -21.82
CA GLN A 240 -18.01 -2.06 -23.28
C GLN A 240 -18.03 -0.61 -23.81
N GLN A 241 -18.79 0.28 -23.15
CA GLN A 241 -18.87 1.70 -23.51
C GLN A 241 -17.54 2.42 -23.30
N GLN A 242 -16.83 2.15 -22.18
CA GLN A 242 -15.49 2.71 -21.93
C GLN A 242 -14.53 2.41 -23.09
N VAL A 243 -14.44 1.13 -23.47
CA VAL A 243 -13.56 0.66 -24.54
C VAL A 243 -13.99 1.18 -25.93
N THR A 244 -15.30 1.19 -26.23
CA THR A 244 -15.79 1.67 -27.54
C THR A 244 -15.73 3.20 -27.71
N GLN A 245 -15.81 3.98 -26.62
CA GLN A 245 -15.52 5.41 -26.67
C GLN A 245 -14.05 5.65 -27.01
N ALA A 246 -13.12 4.94 -26.36
CA ALA A 246 -11.69 5.00 -26.68
C ALA A 246 -11.42 4.64 -28.15
N GLU A 247 -11.98 3.54 -28.67
CA GLU A 247 -11.79 3.07 -30.06
C GLU A 247 -12.09 4.11 -31.15
N SER A 248 -12.96 5.10 -30.87
CA SER A 248 -13.23 6.19 -31.82
C SER A 248 -11.97 6.99 -32.15
N LYS A 249 -11.13 7.29 -31.15
CA LYS A 249 -9.91 8.11 -31.25
C LYS A 249 -8.62 7.28 -31.18
N GLY A 250 -8.65 6.19 -30.43
CA GLY A 250 -7.50 5.45 -29.94
C GLY A 250 -7.04 5.91 -28.56
N GLY A 251 -6.02 5.24 -28.02
CA GLY A 251 -5.46 5.50 -26.69
C GLY A 251 -5.58 4.31 -25.74
N TRP A 252 -5.46 4.58 -24.44
CA TRP A 252 -5.37 3.61 -23.37
C TRP A 252 -6.52 3.73 -22.37
N VAL A 253 -7.11 2.59 -21.97
CA VAL A 253 -8.13 2.53 -20.92
C VAL A 253 -7.65 1.57 -19.82
N GLN A 254 -7.44 2.09 -18.61
CA GLN A 254 -7.04 1.31 -17.44
C GLN A 254 -8.30 1.02 -16.60
N LEU A 255 -8.84 -0.21 -16.65
CA LEU A 255 -10.05 -0.59 -15.91
C LEU A 255 -9.67 -1.23 -14.57
N THR A 256 -10.13 -0.64 -13.48
CA THR A 256 -9.76 -0.98 -12.09
C THR A 256 -10.86 -1.79 -11.40
N PHE A 257 -10.50 -2.96 -10.90
CA PHE A 257 -11.36 -3.87 -10.12
C PHE A 257 -10.72 -4.11 -8.74
N HIS A 258 -11.52 -4.38 -7.71
CA HIS A 258 -11.01 -4.77 -6.39
C HIS A 258 -11.44 -6.22 -6.10
N GLN A 259 -12.68 -6.46 -5.68
CA GLN A 259 -13.16 -7.81 -5.36
C GLN A 259 -13.81 -8.52 -6.56
N ILE A 260 -13.46 -9.78 -6.82
CA ILE A 260 -14.08 -10.65 -7.85
C ILE A 260 -14.70 -11.88 -7.18
N CYS A 261 -15.89 -11.72 -6.59
CA CYS A 261 -16.52 -12.76 -5.76
C CYS A 261 -17.32 -13.81 -6.55
N THR A 262 -16.83 -15.05 -6.58
CA THR A 262 -17.57 -16.25 -7.04
C THR A 262 -18.63 -16.75 -6.05
N GLY A 263 -18.46 -16.54 -4.75
CA GLY A 263 -19.39 -16.96 -3.68
C GLY A 263 -20.72 -16.18 -3.57
N GLY A 264 -21.01 -15.27 -4.50
CA GLY A 264 -22.22 -14.45 -4.53
C GLY A 264 -21.96 -12.98 -4.22
N LEU A 265 -22.21 -12.11 -5.21
CA LEU A 265 -21.81 -10.69 -5.22
C LEU A 265 -22.35 -9.86 -4.03
N ALA A 266 -23.50 -10.23 -3.47
CA ALA A 266 -24.12 -9.51 -2.34
C ALA A 266 -23.46 -9.77 -0.97
N LYS A 267 -22.52 -10.74 -0.87
CA LYS A 267 -21.72 -11.02 0.34
C LYS A 267 -20.28 -10.49 0.23
N CYS A 268 -19.96 -9.82 -0.86
CA CYS A 268 -18.64 -9.27 -1.13
C CYS A 268 -18.50 -7.90 -0.43
N PRO A 269 -17.32 -7.50 0.05
CA PRO A 269 -17.01 -6.09 0.29
C PRO A 269 -17.19 -5.29 -1.01
N ASP A 270 -17.43 -3.98 -0.93
CA ASP A 270 -17.33 -3.11 -2.12
C ASP A 270 -15.96 -2.41 -2.14
N PRO A 271 -15.40 -2.12 -3.33
CA PRO A 271 -15.98 -2.32 -4.68
C PRO A 271 -15.88 -3.78 -5.17
N ALA A 272 -16.98 -4.37 -5.63
CA ALA A 272 -16.99 -5.73 -6.17
C ALA A 272 -17.55 -5.84 -7.59
N PHE A 273 -17.00 -6.74 -8.40
CA PHE A 273 -17.55 -7.07 -9.72
C PHE A 273 -17.87 -8.56 -9.89
N GLY A 274 -19.00 -8.85 -10.53
CA GLY A 274 -19.51 -10.21 -10.68
C GLY A 274 -18.73 -11.01 -11.73
N PRO A 275 -18.28 -12.25 -11.44
CA PRO A 275 -17.42 -13.02 -12.35
C PRO A 275 -18.10 -13.36 -13.68
N THR A 276 -19.42 -13.61 -13.70
CA THR A 276 -20.18 -13.80 -14.94
C THR A 276 -20.22 -12.53 -15.80
N LYS A 277 -20.27 -11.33 -15.19
CA LYS A 277 -20.13 -10.06 -15.91
C LYS A 277 -18.72 -9.94 -16.49
N LEU A 278 -17.68 -10.24 -15.70
CA LEU A 278 -16.28 -10.20 -16.12
C LEU A 278 -16.02 -11.16 -17.29
N ALA A 279 -16.36 -12.44 -17.17
CA ALA A 279 -16.19 -13.43 -18.24
C ALA A 279 -16.89 -13.01 -19.54
N THR A 280 -18.11 -12.44 -19.45
CA THR A 280 -18.84 -11.90 -20.61
C THR A 280 -18.09 -10.72 -21.27
N PHE A 281 -17.47 -9.85 -20.47
CA PHE A 281 -16.66 -8.73 -20.96
C PHE A 281 -15.33 -9.19 -21.58
N LEU A 282 -14.64 -10.17 -20.98
CA LEU A 282 -13.42 -10.76 -21.53
C LEU A 282 -13.69 -11.50 -22.86
N ALA A 283 -14.76 -12.28 -22.96
CA ALA A 283 -15.21 -12.94 -24.19
C ALA A 283 -15.56 -11.94 -25.32
N TRP A 284 -15.99 -10.73 -24.96
CA TRP A 284 -16.21 -9.63 -25.90
C TRP A 284 -14.90 -8.98 -26.32
N LEU A 285 -14.01 -8.63 -25.37
CA LEU A 285 -12.67 -8.07 -25.65
C LEU A 285 -11.84 -8.97 -26.57
N GLN A 286 -11.87 -10.28 -26.36
CA GLN A 286 -11.13 -11.26 -27.17
C GLN A 286 -11.49 -11.15 -28.66
N LYS A 287 -12.76 -10.87 -28.98
CA LYS A 287 -13.25 -10.67 -30.34
C LYS A 287 -12.82 -9.32 -30.93
N ARG A 288 -12.56 -8.30 -30.11
CA ARG A 288 -12.12 -6.96 -30.56
C ARG A 288 -10.65 -6.92 -30.96
N ALA A 289 -9.79 -7.69 -30.31
CA ALA A 289 -8.40 -7.85 -30.74
C ALA A 289 -8.30 -8.31 -32.21
N ALA A 290 -9.19 -9.22 -32.64
CA ALA A 290 -9.24 -9.72 -34.01
C ALA A 290 -9.95 -8.79 -35.02
N THR A 291 -10.83 -7.88 -34.55
CA THR A 291 -11.77 -7.13 -35.44
C THR A 291 -11.66 -5.60 -35.38
N LYS A 292 -10.92 -5.05 -34.40
CA LYS A 292 -10.77 -3.61 -34.16
C LYS A 292 -9.33 -3.16 -33.86
N GLY A 293 -8.40 -4.08 -33.62
CA GLY A 293 -7.05 -3.75 -33.17
C GLY A 293 -6.99 -3.32 -31.70
N THR A 294 -8.01 -3.70 -30.92
CA THR A 294 -8.14 -3.39 -29.49
C THR A 294 -7.56 -4.51 -28.66
N VAL A 295 -6.38 -4.29 -28.07
CA VAL A 295 -5.61 -5.34 -27.38
C VAL A 295 -5.67 -5.19 -25.86
N VAL A 296 -5.47 -6.28 -25.13
CA VAL A 296 -5.30 -6.28 -23.67
C VAL A 296 -3.82 -6.40 -23.33
N LYS A 297 -3.32 -5.49 -22.49
CA LYS A 297 -1.92 -5.46 -22.02
C LYS A 297 -1.81 -5.09 -20.55
N THR A 298 -0.76 -5.56 -19.89
CA THR A 298 -0.42 -5.11 -18.53
C THR A 298 0.10 -3.67 -18.55
N VAL A 299 0.14 -2.98 -17.41
CA VAL A 299 0.50 -1.54 -17.37
C VAL A 299 1.94 -1.31 -17.83
N GLY A 300 2.90 -2.07 -17.32
CA GLY A 300 4.30 -2.09 -17.76
C GLY A 300 4.50 -2.56 -19.20
N GLN A 301 3.55 -3.24 -19.84
CA GLN A 301 3.58 -3.51 -21.30
C GLN A 301 3.17 -2.29 -22.14
N VAL A 302 2.52 -1.28 -21.55
CA VAL A 302 2.18 0.00 -22.20
C VAL A 302 3.22 1.08 -21.88
N ILE A 303 3.69 1.12 -20.63
CA ILE A 303 4.68 2.09 -20.13
C ILE A 303 6.11 1.70 -20.53
N GLY A 304 6.45 0.41 -20.46
CA GLY A 304 7.79 -0.10 -20.70
C GLY A 304 8.84 0.35 -19.68
N GLY A 305 10.08 0.41 -20.14
CA GLY A 305 11.27 0.63 -19.30
C GLY A 305 11.68 -0.63 -18.52
N ALA A 306 12.94 -0.66 -18.08
CA ALA A 306 13.43 -1.71 -17.19
C ALA A 306 12.94 -1.48 -15.75
N THR A 307 12.80 -2.55 -14.97
CA THR A 307 12.64 -2.43 -13.51
C THR A 307 13.94 -1.88 -12.91
N LYS A 308 13.84 -0.74 -12.20
CA LYS A 308 14.97 -0.15 -11.44
C LYS A 308 15.16 -0.93 -10.12
N PRO A 309 16.37 -1.00 -9.54
CA PRO A 309 16.57 -1.52 -8.19
C PRO A 309 15.68 -0.79 -7.17
N ALA A 310 15.28 -1.48 -6.11
CA ALA A 310 14.53 -0.87 -5.03
C ALA A 310 15.37 0.14 -4.23
N VAL A 311 14.72 1.23 -3.84
CA VAL A 311 15.30 2.25 -2.96
C VAL A 311 14.73 2.02 -1.57
N PRO A 312 15.55 1.91 -0.50
CA PRO A 312 15.04 1.84 0.86
C PRO A 312 14.22 3.09 1.23
N GLY A 313 13.11 2.88 1.94
CA GLY A 313 12.34 3.97 2.53
C GLY A 313 13.08 4.65 3.68
N SER A 314 12.43 5.63 4.29
CA SER A 314 12.98 6.27 5.47
C SER A 314 13.09 5.27 6.64
N PRO A 315 14.15 5.35 7.47
CA PRO A 315 14.38 4.38 8.53
C PRO A 315 13.34 4.52 9.65
N THR A 316 13.18 3.47 10.46
CA THR A 316 12.48 3.56 11.74
C THR A 316 13.14 4.60 12.64
N ASN A 317 12.36 5.23 13.53
CA ASN A 317 12.86 6.08 14.60
C ASN A 317 12.86 5.29 15.92
N PRO A 318 13.96 4.59 16.29
CA PRO A 318 13.96 3.71 17.46
C PRO A 318 14.20 4.50 18.75
N GLY A 319 14.56 5.78 18.64
CA GLY A 319 14.76 6.73 19.73
C GLY A 319 13.58 7.68 19.94
N GLY A 320 12.41 7.37 19.40
CA GLY A 320 11.16 8.09 19.69
C GLY A 320 10.78 8.01 21.18
N SER A 321 9.80 8.80 21.60
CA SER A 321 9.33 8.73 22.99
C SER A 321 8.63 7.41 23.29
N ALA A 322 8.82 6.88 24.50
CA ALA A 322 8.02 5.78 25.04
C ALA A 322 6.64 6.23 25.59
N THR A 323 6.27 7.50 25.36
CA THR A 323 4.96 8.08 25.69
C THR A 323 4.07 8.14 24.45
N VAL A 324 2.76 8.00 24.66
CA VAL A 324 1.75 8.28 23.63
C VAL A 324 1.76 9.77 23.28
N GLN A 325 1.71 10.11 21.98
CA GLN A 325 1.53 11.48 21.51
C GLN A 325 0.05 11.85 21.54
N ASN A 326 -0.28 13.12 21.79
CA ASN A 326 -1.67 13.61 21.89
C ASN A 326 -2.59 12.74 22.79
N PRO A 327 -2.16 12.32 24.01
CA PRO A 327 -2.80 11.22 24.74
C PRO A 327 -4.27 11.44 25.12
N GLY A 328 -4.66 12.69 25.39
CA GLY A 328 -6.04 13.13 25.64
C GLY A 328 -6.75 13.70 24.40
N LEU A 329 -6.30 13.32 23.19
CA LEU A 329 -7.01 13.51 21.92
C LEU A 329 -7.34 14.95 21.45
N GLU A 330 -6.99 15.99 22.21
CA GLU A 330 -7.38 17.39 21.95
C GLU A 330 -6.79 18.02 20.66
N THR A 331 -5.66 17.51 20.15
CA THR A 331 -5.11 18.00 18.87
C THR A 331 -5.72 17.22 17.71
N PHE A 332 -6.05 17.87 16.60
CA PHE A 332 -6.76 17.27 15.46
C PHE A 332 -5.93 17.28 14.18
N ASN A 333 -6.01 16.20 13.41
CA ASN A 333 -5.56 16.15 12.03
C ASN A 333 -6.76 16.46 11.10
N ALA A 334 -6.75 17.64 10.48
CA ALA A 334 -7.86 18.12 9.65
C ALA A 334 -8.05 17.32 8.33
N SER A 335 -7.08 16.50 7.92
CA SER A 335 -7.19 15.65 6.72
C SER A 335 -7.87 14.31 7.02
N THR A 336 -7.63 13.72 8.19
CA THR A 336 -8.27 12.46 8.63
C THR A 336 -9.61 12.69 9.34
N GLY A 337 -9.82 13.87 9.93
CA GLY A 337 -10.94 14.15 10.82
C GLY A 337 -10.84 13.46 12.19
N LEU A 338 -9.68 12.89 12.52
CA LEU A 338 -9.37 12.22 13.77
C LEU A 338 -8.42 13.05 14.63
N PRO A 339 -8.25 12.72 15.93
CA PRO A 339 -7.16 13.26 16.73
C PRO A 339 -5.81 13.03 16.06
N ASP A 340 -4.94 14.04 16.09
CA ASP A 340 -3.61 13.94 15.50
C ASP A 340 -2.79 12.84 16.17
N CYS A 341 -1.95 12.18 15.39
CA CYS A 341 -1.26 10.93 15.71
C CYS A 341 -2.11 9.68 15.96
N PHE A 342 -3.44 9.71 15.80
CA PHE A 342 -4.32 8.53 15.90
C PHE A 342 -4.98 8.15 14.58
N MET A 343 -5.22 6.84 14.43
CA MET A 343 -5.93 6.24 13.31
C MET A 343 -7.17 5.46 13.80
N ALA A 344 -8.21 5.51 12.99
CA ALA A 344 -9.25 4.49 12.98
C ALA A 344 -8.61 3.16 12.55
N GLY A 345 -8.96 2.08 13.23
CA GLY A 345 -8.50 0.74 12.89
C GLY A 345 -9.54 -0.31 13.23
N GLY A 346 -9.55 -1.38 12.46
CA GLY A 346 -10.42 -2.52 12.66
C GLY A 346 -10.08 -3.63 11.67
N TYR A 347 -10.72 -4.77 11.84
CA TYR A 347 -10.66 -5.85 10.86
C TYR A 347 -12.00 -6.59 10.79
N GLY A 348 -12.19 -7.41 9.77
CA GLY A 348 -13.34 -8.29 9.63
C GLY A 348 -14.59 -7.63 9.06
N SER A 349 -15.67 -8.40 9.03
CA SER A 349 -16.95 -8.05 8.42
C SER A 349 -17.87 -7.39 9.45
N ASN A 350 -17.73 -6.06 9.57
CA ASN A 350 -18.60 -5.20 10.38
C ASN A 350 -18.65 -3.77 9.80
N THR A 351 -19.70 -3.01 10.12
CA THR A 351 -19.78 -1.58 9.80
C THR A 351 -19.29 -0.78 10.99
N SER A 352 -18.05 -0.31 10.96
CA SER A 352 -17.48 0.58 11.97
C SER A 352 -17.55 2.05 11.54
N THR A 353 -17.75 2.94 12.53
CA THR A 353 -17.75 4.40 12.37
C THR A 353 -17.05 5.05 13.55
N PHE A 354 -16.43 6.20 13.30
CA PHE A 354 -15.65 6.97 14.26
C PHE A 354 -16.16 8.40 14.28
N ALA A 355 -16.32 8.99 15.46
CA ALA A 355 -16.73 10.38 15.64
C ALA A 355 -16.12 10.95 16.93
N THR A 356 -15.77 12.22 16.94
CA THR A 356 -15.38 12.91 18.18
C THR A 356 -16.60 13.36 18.99
N THR A 357 -16.42 13.55 20.29
CA THR A 357 -17.48 13.88 21.24
C THR A 357 -16.94 14.72 22.40
N THR A 358 -17.76 15.65 22.89
CA THR A 358 -17.47 16.48 24.08
C THR A 358 -17.86 15.80 25.40
N ASP A 359 -18.48 14.63 25.32
CA ASP A 359 -18.54 13.65 26.41
C ASP A 359 -17.16 12.99 26.52
N ALA A 360 -16.23 13.67 27.18
CA ALA A 360 -14.83 13.30 27.42
C ALA A 360 -14.55 13.01 28.90
N HIS A 361 -13.39 12.43 29.21
CA HIS A 361 -12.88 12.25 30.58
C HIS A 361 -11.86 13.33 30.93
N GLY A 362 -10.87 13.50 30.06
CA GLY A 362 -9.94 14.62 30.05
C GLY A 362 -10.50 15.81 29.27
N GLY A 363 -9.81 16.94 29.37
CA GLY A 363 -9.96 18.12 28.50
C GLY A 363 -11.37 18.46 28.00
N SER A 364 -11.58 18.23 26.71
CA SER A 364 -12.80 18.55 25.94
C SER A 364 -13.11 17.56 24.80
N THR A 365 -12.21 16.63 24.46
CA THR A 365 -12.32 15.77 23.28
C THR A 365 -12.11 14.29 23.62
N ALA A 366 -13.12 13.46 23.37
CA ALA A 366 -12.97 12.00 23.28
C ALA A 366 -13.40 11.47 21.91
N VAL A 367 -13.04 10.22 21.59
CA VAL A 367 -13.47 9.54 20.36
C VAL A 367 -14.44 8.42 20.67
N LYS A 368 -15.58 8.43 20.00
CA LYS A 368 -16.58 7.36 19.99
C LYS A 368 -16.43 6.48 18.74
N VAL A 369 -16.06 5.23 18.97
CA VAL A 369 -16.18 4.12 18.01
C VAL A 369 -17.59 3.54 18.11
N THR A 370 -18.26 3.32 16.98
CA THR A 370 -19.57 2.66 16.90
C THR A 370 -19.52 1.54 15.87
N VAL A 371 -19.96 0.34 16.25
CA VAL A 371 -20.00 -0.85 15.39
C VAL A 371 -21.44 -1.32 15.22
N ALA A 372 -21.82 -1.55 13.96
CA ALA A 372 -23.08 -2.12 13.52
C ALA A 372 -22.83 -3.27 12.52
N ASN A 373 -23.87 -4.05 12.21
CA ASN A 373 -23.80 -5.17 11.25
C ASN A 373 -22.69 -6.20 11.54
N TYR A 374 -22.27 -6.34 12.80
CA TYR A 374 -21.15 -7.18 13.21
C TYR A 374 -21.38 -8.66 12.87
N VAL A 375 -20.45 -9.23 12.10
CA VAL A 375 -20.30 -10.68 11.87
C VAL A 375 -19.05 -11.19 12.56
N ASP A 376 -17.90 -10.55 12.31
CA ASP A 376 -16.62 -10.85 12.95
C ASP A 376 -15.70 -9.60 13.01
N GLY A 377 -14.58 -9.77 13.72
CA GLY A 377 -13.48 -8.80 13.77
C GLY A 377 -13.55 -7.82 14.95
N ASP A 378 -13.05 -6.59 14.75
CA ASP A 378 -13.16 -5.50 15.73
C ASP A 378 -13.09 -4.11 15.09
N ALA A 379 -13.34 -3.08 15.91
CA ALA A 379 -12.96 -1.69 15.66
C ALA A 379 -12.35 -1.04 16.91
N LYS A 380 -11.41 -0.11 16.73
CA LYS A 380 -10.61 0.55 17.77
C LYS A 380 -9.96 1.84 17.26
N LEU A 381 -9.68 2.79 18.17
CA LEU A 381 -8.76 3.89 17.92
C LEU A 381 -7.40 3.53 18.52
N LEU A 382 -6.31 3.76 17.77
CA LEU A 382 -4.94 3.50 18.20
C LEU A 382 -3.97 4.55 17.63
N PRO A 383 -2.79 4.79 18.24
CA PRO A 383 -1.73 5.58 17.62
C PRO A 383 -1.36 5.05 16.23
N ASN A 384 -1.04 5.93 15.29
CA ASN A 384 -0.74 5.59 13.90
C ASN A 384 0.31 4.47 13.79
N LEU A 385 0.06 3.47 12.93
CA LEU A 385 1.02 2.40 12.64
C LEU A 385 2.14 2.91 11.70
N ASP A 386 2.99 3.79 12.24
CA ASP A 386 4.03 4.57 11.55
C ASP A 386 5.47 4.16 11.95
N LEU A 387 6.49 4.89 11.47
CA LEU A 387 7.91 4.68 11.83
C LEU A 387 8.34 5.09 13.25
N GLY A 388 7.48 5.73 14.05
CA GLY A 388 7.80 6.24 15.39
C GLY A 388 7.77 7.77 15.51
N THR A 389 6.89 8.43 14.75
CA THR A 389 6.53 9.84 14.97
C THR A 389 5.40 9.90 16.00
N CYS A 390 4.42 9.02 15.83
CA CYS A 390 3.20 8.93 16.62
C CYS A 390 3.14 7.68 17.51
N ALA A 391 3.53 6.51 16.98
CA ALA A 391 3.54 5.29 17.77
C ALA A 391 4.70 5.27 18.78
N PRO A 392 4.43 5.05 20.08
CA PRO A 392 5.45 4.93 21.11
C PRO A 392 6.60 3.99 20.76
N ALA A 393 7.83 4.42 21.05
CA ALA A 393 9.00 3.55 21.01
C ALA A 393 8.91 2.48 22.10
N ALA A 394 9.41 1.28 21.80
CA ALA A 394 9.33 0.14 22.71
C ALA A 394 10.59 -0.73 22.61
N THR A 395 11.24 -0.91 23.76
CA THR A 395 12.41 -1.78 23.91
C THR A 395 11.98 -3.25 24.01
N ALA A 396 12.51 -4.10 23.13
CA ALA A 396 12.34 -5.55 23.19
C ALA A 396 12.74 -6.13 24.58
N GLY A 397 12.02 -7.16 25.02
CA GLY A 397 12.19 -7.77 26.35
C GLY A 397 11.64 -6.95 27.52
N THR A 398 11.14 -5.74 27.30
CA THR A 398 10.54 -4.89 28.35
C THR A 398 9.02 -5.07 28.37
N SER A 399 8.42 -5.19 29.57
CA SER A 399 6.96 -5.07 29.76
C SER A 399 6.55 -3.63 30.02
N TYR A 400 5.38 -3.23 29.53
CA TYR A 400 4.81 -1.90 29.73
C TYR A 400 3.45 -2.00 30.41
N THR A 401 3.14 -1.06 31.29
CA THR A 401 1.79 -0.84 31.80
C THR A 401 1.09 0.16 30.89
N LEU A 402 -0.02 -0.26 30.31
CA LEU A 402 -0.92 0.53 29.48
C LEU A 402 -2.12 0.99 30.32
N GLY A 403 -2.59 2.21 30.06
CA GLY A 403 -3.82 2.76 30.60
C GLY A 403 -4.64 3.44 29.52
N GLN A 404 -5.96 3.40 29.63
CA GLN A 404 -6.88 4.12 28.75
C GLN A 404 -8.22 4.30 29.46
N TRP A 405 -8.84 5.47 29.34
CA TRP A 405 -10.19 5.70 29.87
C TRP A 405 -11.23 5.34 28.83
N TYR A 406 -12.34 4.75 29.27
CA TYR A 406 -13.41 4.32 28.37
C TYR A 406 -14.83 4.39 28.96
N LYS A 407 -15.79 4.42 28.06
CA LYS A 407 -17.21 4.09 28.26
C LYS A 407 -17.62 3.11 27.17
N SER A 408 -18.20 1.97 27.50
CA SER A 408 -18.53 0.91 26.53
C SER A 408 -19.89 0.27 26.81
N SER A 409 -20.66 0.00 25.74
CA SER A 409 -21.90 -0.78 25.82
C SER A 409 -21.66 -2.30 25.84
N ALA A 410 -20.42 -2.75 25.63
CA ALA A 410 -20.02 -4.15 25.55
C ALA A 410 -18.69 -4.40 26.30
N VAL A 411 -18.27 -5.67 26.41
CA VAL A 411 -16.91 -5.99 26.85
C VAL A 411 -15.88 -5.43 25.86
N THR A 412 -14.68 -5.11 26.36
CA THR A 412 -13.58 -4.53 25.59
C THR A 412 -12.25 -5.11 26.06
N GLN A 413 -11.22 -5.13 25.21
CA GLN A 413 -9.84 -5.50 25.57
C GLN A 413 -8.86 -4.56 24.87
N PHE A 414 -7.65 -4.39 25.42
CA PHE A 414 -6.57 -3.80 24.63
C PHE A 414 -6.18 -4.79 23.54
N ALA A 415 -6.10 -4.34 22.29
CA ALA A 415 -5.47 -5.07 21.19
C ALA A 415 -4.15 -4.36 20.81
N LEU A 416 -3.06 -5.11 20.72
CA LEU A 416 -1.70 -4.57 20.59
C LEU A 416 -1.01 -4.98 19.29
N TYR A 417 -0.22 -4.06 18.76
CA TYR A 417 0.65 -4.24 17.61
C TYR A 417 2.09 -3.88 18.00
N TYR A 418 3.09 -4.53 17.41
CA TYR A 418 4.49 -4.13 17.51
C TYR A 418 5.09 -3.83 16.14
N ARG A 419 6.01 -2.88 16.09
CA ARG A 419 6.79 -2.52 14.91
C ARG A 419 8.14 -3.18 14.96
N ASN A 420 8.53 -3.96 13.96
CA ASN A 420 9.87 -4.53 13.88
C ASN A 420 10.91 -3.50 13.35
N ALA A 421 12.18 -3.91 13.22
CA ALA A 421 13.24 -3.04 12.69
C ALA A 421 13.02 -2.55 11.23
N SER A 422 12.33 -3.31 10.38
CA SER A 422 12.00 -2.93 8.99
C SER A 422 10.79 -1.99 8.87
N GLY A 423 10.19 -1.58 10.00
CA GLY A 423 8.97 -0.78 10.02
C GLY A 423 7.70 -1.58 9.69
N THR A 424 7.76 -2.91 9.75
CA THR A 424 6.59 -3.79 9.58
C THR A 424 5.84 -3.87 10.91
N TRP A 425 4.53 -3.65 10.86
CA TRP A 425 3.62 -3.73 12.01
C TRP A 425 2.93 -5.08 12.06
N VAL A 426 2.95 -5.74 13.22
CA VAL A 426 2.43 -7.11 13.39
C VAL A 426 1.51 -7.14 14.61
N TYR A 427 0.35 -7.82 14.51
CA TYR A 427 -0.48 -8.07 15.69
C TYR A 427 0.33 -8.87 16.71
N TRP A 428 0.33 -8.41 17.96
CA TRP A 428 1.11 -9.03 19.02
C TRP A 428 0.23 -9.93 19.90
N THR A 429 -0.77 -9.31 20.54
CA THR A 429 -1.48 -9.90 21.67
C THR A 429 -2.69 -9.03 22.04
N SER A 430 -3.49 -9.50 22.99
CA SER A 430 -4.56 -8.70 23.60
C SER A 430 -4.60 -8.92 25.11
N SER A 431 -5.18 -7.95 25.84
CA SER A 431 -5.43 -8.10 27.27
C SER A 431 -6.57 -9.08 27.56
N PRO A 432 -6.74 -9.52 28.82
CA PRO A 432 -8.03 -9.98 29.31
C PRO A 432 -9.15 -8.93 29.10
N TRP A 433 -10.40 -9.38 29.14
CA TRP A 433 -11.57 -8.52 28.94
C TRP A 433 -11.86 -7.61 30.15
N PHE A 434 -12.15 -6.36 29.86
CA PHE A 434 -12.78 -5.41 30.77
C PHE A 434 -14.30 -5.40 30.55
N ALA A 435 -15.05 -5.07 31.60
CA ALA A 435 -16.51 -5.03 31.56
C ALA A 435 -17.05 -3.82 30.77
N ALA A 436 -18.30 -3.92 30.32
CA ALA A 436 -19.06 -2.76 29.85
C ALA A 436 -19.19 -1.70 30.97
N ALA A 437 -19.14 -0.42 30.60
CA ALA A 437 -19.11 0.70 31.54
C ALA A 437 -19.87 1.91 30.99
N THR A 438 -20.90 2.36 31.71
CA THR A 438 -21.71 3.54 31.32
C THR A 438 -21.15 4.85 31.85
N ALA A 439 -20.32 4.80 32.89
CA ALA A 439 -19.52 5.91 33.41
C ALA A 439 -18.04 5.72 33.04
N TRP A 440 -17.28 6.81 32.96
CA TRP A 440 -15.85 6.77 32.65
C TRP A 440 -15.09 5.85 33.61
N THR A 441 -14.43 4.85 33.04
CA THR A 441 -13.72 3.80 33.75
C THR A 441 -12.33 3.64 33.13
N GLN A 442 -11.29 3.45 33.95
CA GLN A 442 -9.93 3.25 33.46
C GLN A 442 -9.66 1.75 33.26
N ALA A 443 -9.37 1.36 32.02
CA ALA A 443 -8.71 0.09 31.75
C ALA A 443 -7.22 0.23 32.09
N THR A 444 -6.63 -0.79 32.69
CA THR A 444 -5.18 -0.84 32.95
C THR A 444 -4.68 -2.27 32.82
N TRP A 445 -3.59 -2.46 32.10
CA TRP A 445 -3.00 -3.79 31.87
C TRP A 445 -1.49 -3.70 31.75
N THR A 446 -0.76 -4.72 32.22
CA THR A 446 0.68 -4.83 31.99
C THR A 446 0.95 -5.93 30.97
N THR A 447 1.66 -5.57 29.90
CA THR A 447 1.94 -6.46 28.77
C THR A 447 2.88 -7.60 29.15
N PRO A 448 2.89 -8.71 28.40
CA PRO A 448 4.05 -9.57 28.31
C PRO A 448 5.31 -8.77 27.88
N PRO A 449 6.52 -9.34 27.98
CA PRO A 449 7.72 -8.72 27.43
C PRO A 449 7.58 -8.49 25.92
N VAL A 450 7.87 -7.26 25.45
CA VAL A 450 7.79 -6.87 24.04
C VAL A 450 8.68 -7.77 23.16
N PRO A 451 8.24 -8.22 21.96
CA PRO A 451 8.99 -9.20 21.16
C PRO A 451 10.40 -8.77 20.73
N THR A 452 11.28 -9.76 20.53
CA THR A 452 12.63 -9.55 19.99
C THR A 452 12.59 -8.84 18.63
N GLY A 453 13.40 -7.79 18.47
CA GLY A 453 13.45 -7.01 17.22
C GLY A 453 12.35 -5.96 17.06
N ALA A 454 11.48 -5.78 18.05
CA ALA A 454 10.56 -4.65 18.11
C ALA A 454 11.29 -3.31 18.37
N THR A 455 10.72 -2.24 17.84
CA THR A 455 11.19 -0.83 17.94
C THR A 455 10.09 0.13 18.40
N GLY A 456 8.84 -0.35 18.51
CA GLY A 456 7.66 0.44 18.88
C GLY A 456 6.45 -0.45 19.10
N ILE A 457 5.45 0.08 19.81
CA ILE A 457 4.13 -0.54 19.94
C ILE A 457 3.03 0.47 19.63
N SER A 458 1.87 -0.04 19.24
CA SER A 458 0.62 0.72 19.19
C SER A 458 -0.50 -0.14 19.75
N PHE A 459 -1.47 0.50 20.41
CA PHE A 459 -2.49 -0.17 21.19
C PHE A 459 -3.76 0.67 21.26
N GLY A 460 -4.88 -0.01 21.53
CA GLY A 460 -6.13 0.63 21.89
C GLY A 460 -7.15 -0.39 22.39
N LEU A 461 -8.06 0.06 23.25
CA LEU A 461 -9.28 -0.66 23.58
C LEU A 461 -10.13 -0.86 22.32
N ASN A 462 -10.72 -2.05 22.18
CA ASN A 462 -11.49 -2.46 21.00
C ASN A 462 -12.94 -2.83 21.31
N ILE A 463 -13.78 -2.82 20.28
CA ILE A 463 -15.14 -3.33 20.33
C ILE A 463 -15.35 -4.36 19.22
N PHE A 464 -15.72 -5.57 19.64
CA PHE A 464 -15.85 -6.79 18.81
C PHE A 464 -17.28 -7.35 18.90
N SER A 465 -18.25 -6.44 18.82
CA SER A 465 -19.70 -6.72 18.79
C SER A 465 -20.46 -5.46 18.35
N ASN A 466 -21.76 -5.58 18.06
CA ASN A 466 -22.62 -4.41 17.82
C ASN A 466 -22.71 -3.56 19.10
N GLY A 467 -22.38 -2.26 19.01
CA GLY A 467 -22.37 -1.36 20.16
C GLY A 467 -21.53 -0.11 19.98
N THR A 468 -21.18 0.53 21.10
CA THR A 468 -20.38 1.76 21.12
C THR A 468 -19.29 1.69 22.18
N LEU A 469 -18.10 2.17 21.85
CA LEU A 469 -16.95 2.34 22.73
C LEU A 469 -16.43 3.77 22.58
N THR A 470 -16.56 4.59 23.62
CA THR A 470 -15.92 5.92 23.70
C THR A 470 -14.62 5.78 24.48
N VAL A 471 -13.53 6.38 23.98
CA VAL A 471 -12.19 6.30 24.56
C VAL A 471 -11.51 7.66 24.67
N ASP A 472 -10.64 7.76 25.67
CA ASP A 472 -9.89 8.97 26.04
C ASP A 472 -8.63 8.61 26.86
N ASP A 473 -7.76 9.59 27.12
CA ASP A 473 -6.62 9.56 28.05
C ASP A 473 -5.76 8.28 27.95
N PHE A 474 -5.11 8.11 26.79
CA PHE A 474 -4.16 7.03 26.53
C PHE A 474 -2.87 7.20 27.34
N ALA A 475 -2.41 6.13 28.00
CA ALA A 475 -1.18 6.13 28.78
C ALA A 475 -0.33 4.87 28.57
N MET A 476 0.98 5.03 28.61
CA MET A 476 1.97 3.96 28.50
C MET A 476 3.18 4.30 29.36
N ALA A 477 3.66 3.34 30.14
CA ALA A 477 4.89 3.47 30.93
C ALA A 477 5.60 2.11 31.08
N PRO A 478 6.94 2.04 31.20
CA PRO A 478 7.63 0.79 31.53
C PRO A 478 7.13 0.23 32.87
N ALA A 479 6.86 -1.06 32.96
CA ALA A 479 6.14 -1.67 34.10
C ALA A 479 6.85 -1.50 35.46
N ALA A 480 8.17 -1.30 35.47
CA ALA A 480 8.97 -1.05 36.67
C ALA A 480 9.06 0.45 37.08
N SER A 481 8.32 1.35 36.43
CA SER A 481 8.38 2.80 36.66
C SER A 481 7.36 3.32 37.67
N ALA A 482 7.64 4.47 38.28
CA ALA A 482 6.70 5.16 39.15
C ALA A 482 5.40 5.58 38.42
N ALA A 483 5.47 5.88 37.12
CA ALA A 483 4.29 6.17 36.30
C ALA A 483 3.40 4.93 36.12
N ALA A 484 3.99 3.75 35.91
CA ALA A 484 3.24 2.49 35.90
C ALA A 484 2.58 2.21 37.26
N ALA A 485 3.24 2.52 38.38
CA ALA A 485 2.62 2.42 39.71
C ALA A 485 1.42 3.36 39.87
N GLN A 486 1.49 4.59 39.32
CA GLN A 486 0.36 5.53 39.33
C GLN A 486 -0.85 5.04 38.51
N LEU A 487 -0.63 4.50 37.30
CA LEU A 487 -1.70 3.93 36.45
C LEU A 487 -2.42 2.75 37.13
N ASN A 488 -1.67 1.87 37.81
CA ASN A 488 -2.27 0.77 38.58
C ASN A 488 -3.02 1.29 39.83
N ALA A 489 -2.60 2.41 40.43
CA ALA A 489 -3.26 2.98 41.60
C ALA A 489 -4.58 3.70 41.28
N SER A 490 -4.72 4.31 40.10
CA SER A 490 -5.94 5.04 39.71
C SER A 490 -7.12 4.10 39.40
N SER A 491 -6.87 2.97 38.73
CA SER A 491 -7.92 1.97 38.42
C SER A 491 -8.50 1.29 39.67
N ALA A 492 -7.71 1.09 40.73
CA ALA A 492 -8.14 0.46 41.98
C ALA A 492 -9.26 1.22 42.72
N LYS A 493 -9.51 2.49 42.38
CA LYS A 493 -10.46 3.37 43.08
C LYS A 493 -11.92 3.24 42.62
N ALA A 494 -12.19 2.52 41.52
CA ALA A 494 -13.52 2.45 40.88
C ALA A 494 -14.41 1.26 41.34
N ALA A 495 -13.91 0.38 42.21
CA ALA A 495 -14.52 -0.92 42.50
C ALA A 495 -15.68 -0.90 43.52
N THR A 496 -16.80 -0.23 43.19
CA THR A 496 -18.07 -0.35 43.95
C THR A 496 -19.22 -0.73 43.02
N VAL A 497 -19.66 -1.99 43.07
CA VAL A 497 -20.70 -2.55 42.19
C VAL A 497 -22.10 -2.35 42.75
N ALA A 498 -23.04 -1.90 41.91
CA ALA A 498 -24.47 -1.89 42.18
C ALA A 498 -25.24 -2.45 40.95
N PRO A 499 -26.39 -3.14 41.15
CA PRO A 499 -27.10 -3.84 40.08
C PRO A 499 -27.90 -2.91 39.15
N ALA A 500 -28.14 -3.37 37.92
CA ALA A 500 -28.73 -2.56 36.84
C ALA A 500 -30.27 -2.40 36.93
N PRO A 501 -30.81 -1.19 36.68
CA PRO A 501 -32.24 -0.95 36.45
C PRO A 501 -32.60 -0.80 34.96
N SER A 502 -33.90 -0.82 34.66
CA SER A 502 -34.48 -0.83 33.30
C SER A 502 -34.90 0.54 32.76
N ALA A 503 -35.19 0.62 31.45
CA ALA A 503 -35.22 1.85 30.67
C ALA A 503 -36.56 2.62 30.65
N LYS A 504 -36.48 3.96 30.52
CA LYS A 504 -37.47 4.82 29.83
C LYS A 504 -36.90 6.21 29.48
N ALA A 505 -37.41 6.81 28.41
CA ALA A 505 -37.25 8.22 28.01
C ALA A 505 -38.66 8.82 27.72
N PRO A 506 -38.87 10.14 27.64
CA PRO A 506 -38.46 10.95 26.48
C PRO A 506 -38.00 12.41 26.78
N ALA A 507 -37.76 13.19 25.72
CA ALA A 507 -37.35 14.62 25.68
C ALA A 507 -38.61 15.55 25.47
N PRO A 508 -38.59 16.81 24.91
CA PRO A 508 -37.50 17.68 24.42
C PRO A 508 -37.62 19.22 24.68
N SER A 509 -36.59 20.00 24.31
CA SER A 509 -36.57 21.41 23.80
C SER A 509 -35.12 21.94 23.82
N GLY A 510 -34.67 22.97 23.08
CA GLY A 510 -35.22 23.83 22.02
C GLY A 510 -34.08 24.67 21.38
N PRO A 511 -34.24 25.29 20.19
CA PRO A 511 -33.09 25.72 19.35
C PRO A 511 -32.57 27.16 19.57
N ARG A 512 -31.29 27.40 19.20
CA ARG A 512 -30.72 28.70 18.80
C ARG A 512 -29.80 28.56 17.58
N LYS A 513 -29.42 29.68 16.95
CA LYS A 513 -29.07 29.74 15.51
C LYS A 513 -27.98 30.79 15.23
N LEU A 514 -27.15 30.54 14.20
CA LEU A 514 -26.19 31.49 13.56
C LEU A 514 -24.99 31.88 14.47
N VAL A 515 -23.84 32.33 13.97
CA VAL A 515 -23.54 33.17 12.78
C VAL A 515 -22.35 32.67 11.95
N GLU A 516 -22.36 32.99 10.66
CA GLU A 516 -21.29 32.78 9.67
C GLU A 516 -20.31 33.97 9.65
N ASP A 517 -19.04 33.75 9.31
CA ASP A 517 -18.29 34.74 8.50
C ASP A 517 -17.17 34.05 7.70
N ALA A 518 -16.67 34.71 6.65
CA ALA A 518 -15.76 34.13 5.65
C ALA A 518 -14.50 34.98 5.40
N GLY A 519 -13.49 34.38 4.76
CA GLY A 519 -12.27 35.07 4.34
C GLY A 519 -11.56 34.34 3.19
N GLU A 520 -11.29 35.05 2.10
CA GLU A 520 -10.67 34.54 0.87
C GLU A 520 -9.23 35.07 0.65
N GLY A 521 -8.46 34.41 -0.23
CA GLY A 521 -7.14 34.84 -0.71
C GLY A 521 -6.05 33.75 -0.52
N GLU A 522 -5.11 33.51 -1.43
CA GLU A 522 -4.85 34.10 -2.77
C GLU A 522 -4.11 33.05 -3.66
N GLN A 523 -4.10 33.20 -4.99
CA GLN A 523 -3.66 32.14 -5.94
C GLN A 523 -2.30 32.38 -6.64
N ALA A 524 -1.50 31.30 -6.81
CA ALA A 524 -0.48 31.14 -7.86
C ALA A 524 0.13 29.71 -7.86
N PRO A 525 0.76 29.22 -8.97
CA PRO A 525 0.34 29.35 -10.36
C PRO A 525 0.45 28.03 -11.20
N VAL A 526 -0.48 27.79 -12.13
CA VAL A 526 -0.35 26.94 -13.35
C VAL A 526 0.15 25.48 -13.16
N VAL A 527 -0.28 24.80 -12.10
CA VAL A 527 -0.28 23.31 -12.02
C VAL A 527 -1.71 22.74 -11.93
N GLU A 528 -2.70 23.59 -11.62
CA GLU A 528 -4.09 23.21 -11.28
C GLU A 528 -4.93 22.65 -12.42
N GLN A 529 -4.59 22.87 -13.70
CA GLN A 529 -5.46 22.48 -14.83
C GLN A 529 -5.73 20.97 -14.97
N TYR A 530 -4.99 20.12 -14.25
CA TYR A 530 -5.18 18.67 -14.22
C TYR A 530 -5.67 18.13 -12.87
N ARG A 531 -6.08 19.01 -11.94
CA ARG A 531 -6.62 18.59 -10.64
C ARG A 531 -8.09 18.93 -10.53
N LYS A 532 -8.93 17.90 -10.49
CA LYS A 532 -10.19 17.95 -9.76
C LYS A 532 -10.09 17.05 -8.54
N GLY A 533 -9.89 17.65 -7.38
CA GLY A 533 -10.24 16.98 -6.14
C GLY A 533 -11.73 16.65 -6.19
N ALA A 534 -12.07 15.36 -6.05
CA ALA A 534 -13.45 14.96 -5.84
C ALA A 534 -13.86 15.49 -4.46
N ALA A 535 -14.78 16.46 -4.42
CA ALA A 535 -15.31 16.96 -3.17
C ALA A 535 -16.13 15.85 -2.49
N VAL A 536 -15.59 15.25 -1.43
CA VAL A 536 -16.28 14.23 -0.63
C VAL A 536 -17.35 14.91 0.22
N THR A 537 -18.50 15.19 -0.39
CA THR A 537 -19.65 15.78 0.30
C THR A 537 -20.50 14.70 0.95
N GLU A 538 -20.03 14.10 2.05
CA GLU A 538 -20.91 13.49 3.05
C GLU A 538 -20.19 13.36 4.42
N SER A 539 -20.93 13.57 5.52
CA SER A 539 -20.36 13.80 6.85
C SER A 539 -20.10 12.51 7.64
N ASN A 540 -19.32 11.59 7.06
CA ASN A 540 -18.87 10.36 7.72
C ASN A 540 -17.34 10.26 7.61
N LEU A 541 -16.64 9.99 8.71
CA LEU A 541 -15.19 9.76 8.65
C LEU A 541 -14.89 8.48 7.86
N VAL A 542 -13.87 8.55 7.01
CA VAL A 542 -13.43 7.42 6.18
C VAL A 542 -12.97 6.27 7.10
N PRO A 543 -13.46 5.03 6.90
CA PRO A 543 -12.94 3.88 7.63
C PRO A 543 -11.44 3.73 7.41
N GLY A 544 -10.67 3.63 8.50
CA GLY A 544 -9.23 3.39 8.43
C GLY A 544 -8.89 2.03 7.81
N PRO A 545 -7.62 1.81 7.43
CA PRO A 545 -7.19 0.56 6.79
C PRO A 545 -7.49 -0.66 7.67
N GLN A 546 -7.77 -1.80 7.03
CA GLN A 546 -7.89 -3.09 7.71
C GLN A 546 -6.54 -3.43 8.37
N ILE A 547 -6.51 -3.49 9.71
CA ILE A 547 -5.29 -3.77 10.48
C ILE A 547 -5.17 -5.26 10.80
N VAL A 548 -3.95 -5.70 11.14
CA VAL A 548 -3.61 -7.13 11.28
C VAL A 548 -4.55 -7.84 12.27
N ALA A 549 -5.13 -8.96 11.84
CA ALA A 549 -6.01 -9.78 12.65
C ALA A 549 -5.23 -10.69 13.64
N PRO A 550 -5.85 -11.13 14.75
CA PRO A 550 -5.26 -12.13 15.63
C PRO A 550 -5.01 -13.45 14.89
N GLY A 551 -3.74 -13.82 14.76
CA GLY A 551 -3.29 -15.02 14.05
C GLY A 551 -2.66 -14.76 12.68
N ASP A 552 -2.91 -13.58 12.08
CA ASP A 552 -2.21 -13.16 10.87
C ASP A 552 -0.79 -12.69 11.20
N GLN A 553 0.18 -13.12 10.38
CA GLN A 553 1.56 -12.61 10.39
C GLN A 553 1.91 -12.06 9.02
N PHE A 554 2.44 -10.85 8.97
CA PHE A 554 3.05 -10.30 7.75
C PHE A 554 4.43 -10.93 7.55
N VAL A 555 4.56 -11.84 6.60
CA VAL A 555 5.81 -12.56 6.32
C VAL A 555 6.64 -11.82 5.28
N VAL A 556 7.56 -10.97 5.74
CA VAL A 556 8.81 -10.76 5.00
C VAL A 556 9.68 -11.98 5.26
N ALA A 557 10.05 -12.71 4.21
CA ALA A 557 10.89 -13.89 4.33
C ALA A 557 12.26 -13.52 4.92
N GLN A 558 12.80 -14.38 5.79
CA GLN A 558 14.18 -14.21 6.29
C GLN A 558 15.17 -14.26 5.12
N GLU A 559 16.35 -13.65 5.30
CA GLU A 559 17.47 -13.90 4.38
C GLU A 559 17.70 -15.41 4.27
N PRO A 560 17.87 -15.97 3.05
CA PRO A 560 18.40 -17.31 2.91
C PRO A 560 19.85 -17.28 3.41
N SER A 561 20.08 -17.82 4.60
CA SER A 561 21.42 -18.01 5.18
C SER A 561 22.27 -18.78 4.18
N ARG A 562 23.38 -18.19 3.74
CA ARG A 562 24.28 -18.81 2.75
C ARG A 562 25.00 -20.01 3.36
N GLY A 563 24.54 -21.21 3.01
CA GLY A 563 25.27 -22.47 3.10
C GLY A 563 25.79 -22.89 1.72
#